data_AF-A0A3C2BYW9-F1
#
_entry.id   AF-A0A3C2BYW9-F1
#
_cell.length_a   1.000
_cell.length_b   1.000
_cell.length_c   1.000
_cell.angle_alpha   90.00
_cell.angle_beta   90.00
_cell.angle_gamma   90.00
#
_symmetry.space_group_name_H-M   'P 1'
#
loop_
_entity.id
_entity.type
_entity.pdbx_description
1 polymer ?
#
loop_
_entity_poly.entity_id
_entity_poly.type
_entity_poly.pdbx_seq_one_letter_code
_entity_poly.pdbx_strand_id
1 'polypeptide(L)'
;MATQTVAKPRTSLRVGVQKFGTFLSGMIMPNIGAFIAWGLITALFIEKGWIPVPQLGGFGTNAAGAPNGGLVGPMITYLLPLLIAYTGGRMVYDVRGGVVGAIGTMGVIVGAGIPMFIGAMIMGPLGGWTIKKIDTLWEGKIRPGFEMLVNNFSAGIWGGLLAMLGFYGISPLVQAFSTGAGNVVQFLVNNGLLPLTSIFIEPAKVLFLNNAINHGVLTPLGIQQSLAQGKSILFLLEANPGPGLGILLAYMFFGKGIAKASAPGAAIIHFLGGIHEIYFPYVLMRPLLILASIAGGMTGIATLALTNSGLVAPAAPGSIIAVLAQTSRDSYVGVILSVVLATSVSFLVASVILKTTKHSDEVDLNDATSKMEEMKGKKSSVSSMLTGAGAGGGGGVGTAVLAGPIRNIVFACDAGMGSSAMGASVLRNKIKAAGFPEVKVTNAAIANLSDTYDVVITHQDLTERAKPATSSAAHFSVDNFMNSPRYDEIVELVREQNTEGAPDAGAPAGHGAHVASAPVDAASAADSGAEPAGRRAFRHPGGRQRH
;
A
#
# COMPACT_ATOMS: atom_id res chain seq x y z
N MET A 1 -20.22 10.41 47.78
CA MET A 1 -20.05 9.91 46.39
C MET A 1 -20.10 11.10 45.46
N ALA A 2 -18.96 11.55 44.94
CA ALA A 2 -18.89 12.61 43.95
C ALA A 2 -18.80 11.96 42.57
N THR A 3 -19.90 12.03 41.81
CA THR A 3 -19.98 11.54 40.44
C THR A 3 -19.07 12.40 39.56
N GLN A 4 -17.93 11.85 39.14
CA GLN A 4 -17.11 12.46 38.10
C GLN A 4 -17.88 12.39 36.78
N THR A 5 -18.41 13.52 36.34
CA THR A 5 -18.88 13.71 34.97
C THR A 5 -17.68 13.58 34.03
N VAL A 6 -17.59 12.46 33.31
CA VAL A 6 -16.65 12.25 32.21
C VAL A 6 -16.90 13.34 31.18
N ALA A 7 -15.98 14.29 31.06
CA ALA A 7 -16.03 15.30 30.02
C ALA A 7 -15.98 14.62 28.65
N LYS A 8 -17.00 14.87 27.82
CA LYS A 8 -17.09 14.38 26.44
C LYS A 8 -15.80 14.75 25.69
N PRO A 9 -15.09 13.80 25.05
CA PRO A 9 -13.83 14.11 24.40
C PRO A 9 -14.11 15.10 23.28
N ARG A 10 -13.49 16.29 23.36
CA ARG A 10 -13.51 17.27 22.28
C ARG A 10 -12.91 16.58 21.06
N THR A 11 -13.73 16.25 20.07
CA THR A 11 -13.25 15.86 18.73
C THR A 11 -12.45 17.03 18.19
N SER A 12 -11.14 17.01 18.43
CA SER A 12 -10.25 18.09 18.04
C SER A 12 -10.17 18.13 16.51
N LEU A 13 -10.04 19.34 15.94
CA LEU A 13 -9.84 19.58 14.51
C LEU A 13 -8.81 18.60 13.90
N ARG A 14 -7.79 18.26 14.69
CA ARG A 14 -6.77 17.25 14.38
C ARG A 14 -7.33 15.88 14.02
N VAL A 15 -8.28 15.34 14.81
CA VAL A 15 -8.90 14.03 14.55
C VAL A 15 -9.65 14.05 13.22
N GLY A 16 -10.28 15.17 12.88
CA GLY A 16 -10.94 15.37 11.57
C GLY A 16 -9.94 15.31 10.41
N VAL A 17 -8.85 16.07 10.49
CA VAL A 17 -7.81 16.10 9.46
C VAL A 17 -7.13 14.73 9.32
N GLN A 18 -6.88 14.03 10.42
CA GLN A 18 -6.29 12.68 10.40
C GLN A 18 -7.23 11.65 9.76
N LYS A 19 -8.52 11.66 10.10
CA LYS A 19 -9.51 10.78 9.45
C LYS A 19 -9.59 11.07 7.95
N PHE A 20 -9.58 12.34 7.56
CA PHE A 20 -9.56 12.74 6.16
C PHE A 20 -8.30 12.27 5.44
N GLY A 21 -7.11 12.49 6.01
CA GLY A 21 -5.84 12.01 5.45
C GLY A 21 -5.78 10.48 5.34
N THR A 22 -6.27 9.77 6.36
CA THR A 22 -6.34 8.29 6.34
C THR A 22 -7.27 7.78 5.25
N PHE A 23 -8.40 8.47 5.05
CA PHE A 23 -9.33 8.15 3.97
C PHE A 23 -8.67 8.35 2.60
N LEU A 24 -7.99 9.48 2.36
CA LEU A 24 -7.28 9.74 1.12
C LEU A 24 -6.16 8.72 0.85
N SER A 25 -5.36 8.39 1.86
CA SER A 25 -4.34 7.33 1.75
C SER A 25 -4.97 5.98 1.44
N GLY A 26 -6.13 5.67 2.02
CA GLY A 26 -6.89 4.46 1.72
C GLY A 26 -7.32 4.34 0.25
N MET A 27 -7.43 5.47 -0.46
CA MET A 27 -7.76 5.48 -1.89
C MET A 27 -6.53 5.22 -2.78
N ILE A 28 -5.33 5.59 -2.33
CA ILE A 28 -4.10 5.53 -3.14
C ILE A 28 -3.26 4.29 -2.80
N MET A 29 -3.13 3.95 -1.52
CA MET A 29 -2.22 2.93 -1.04
C MET A 29 -2.49 1.53 -1.62
N PRO A 30 -3.75 1.05 -1.73
CA PRO A 30 -4.06 -0.22 -2.39
C PRO A 30 -3.65 -0.25 -3.87
N ASN A 31 -3.46 0.92 -4.49
CA ASN A 31 -3.14 1.07 -5.90
C ASN A 31 -1.66 1.39 -6.16
N ILE A 32 -0.79 1.41 -5.13
CA ILE A 32 0.64 1.75 -5.28
C ILE A 32 1.34 0.87 -6.33
N GLY A 33 0.98 -0.40 -6.46
CA GLY A 33 1.52 -1.29 -7.49
C GLY A 33 1.34 -0.74 -8.92
N ALA A 34 0.19 -0.10 -9.20
CA ALA A 34 -0.06 0.53 -10.49
C ALA A 34 0.81 1.78 -10.72
N PHE A 35 1.05 2.58 -9.68
CA PHE A 35 1.97 3.72 -9.75
C PHE A 35 3.42 3.29 -9.98
N ILE A 36 3.87 2.22 -9.31
CA ILE A 36 5.21 1.65 -9.51
C ILE A 36 5.35 1.14 -10.95
N ALA A 37 4.37 0.37 -11.43
CA ALA A 37 4.38 -0.13 -12.81
C ALA A 37 4.44 1.01 -13.84
N TRP A 38 3.62 2.05 -13.65
CA TRP A 38 3.65 3.25 -14.50
C TRP A 38 5.01 3.97 -14.44
N GLY A 39 5.58 4.15 -13.24
CA GLY A 39 6.89 4.77 -13.05
C GLY A 39 8.01 4.02 -13.75
N LEU A 40 8.04 2.68 -13.63
CA LEU A 40 9.01 1.82 -14.32
C LEU A 40 8.88 1.91 -15.85
N ILE A 41 7.66 1.83 -16.38
CA ILE A 41 7.41 1.98 -17.83
C ILE A 41 7.88 3.35 -18.31
N THR A 42 7.60 4.40 -17.54
CA THR A 42 8.00 5.77 -17.86
C THR A 42 9.53 5.90 -17.85
N ALA A 43 10.18 5.39 -16.82
CA ALA A 43 11.63 5.44 -16.68
C ALA A 43 12.35 4.65 -17.80
N LEU A 44 11.80 3.52 -18.23
CA LEU A 44 12.39 2.71 -19.28
C LEU A 44 12.12 3.28 -20.67
N PHE A 45 10.86 3.52 -21.04
CA PHE A 45 10.48 3.53 -22.44
C PHE A 45 10.24 4.89 -23.07
N ILE A 46 10.11 5.99 -22.31
CA ILE A 46 9.94 7.32 -22.92
C ILE A 46 11.19 7.74 -23.71
N GLU A 47 11.12 8.82 -24.50
CA GLU A 47 12.25 9.31 -25.30
C GLU A 47 13.50 9.57 -24.46
N LYS A 48 13.30 10.12 -23.26
CA LYS A 48 14.35 10.33 -22.25
C LYS A 48 14.54 9.14 -21.31
N GLY A 49 13.95 7.97 -21.59
CA GLY A 49 14.01 6.77 -20.76
C GLY A 49 15.23 5.90 -21.05
N TRP A 50 15.54 4.98 -20.12
CA TRP A 50 16.69 4.05 -20.15
C TRP A 50 16.82 3.28 -21.47
N ILE A 51 15.70 2.79 -21.98
CA ILE A 51 15.58 2.00 -23.20
C ILE A 51 14.42 2.61 -24.03
N PRO A 52 14.65 3.72 -24.73
CA PRO A 52 13.58 4.47 -25.37
C PRO A 52 12.93 3.63 -26.50
N VAL A 53 11.62 3.41 -26.42
CA VAL A 53 10.85 2.66 -27.42
C VAL A 53 9.64 3.50 -27.86
N PRO A 54 9.61 4.05 -29.09
CA PRO A 54 8.57 5.00 -29.55
C PRO A 54 7.14 4.53 -29.28
N GLN A 55 6.86 3.26 -29.57
CA GLN A 55 5.54 2.66 -29.46
C GLN A 55 5.07 2.50 -28.01
N LEU A 56 5.99 2.24 -27.07
CA LEU A 56 5.68 2.05 -25.65
C LEU A 56 5.75 3.37 -24.86
N GLY A 57 6.73 4.21 -25.18
CA GLY A 57 6.95 5.51 -24.56
C GLY A 57 5.99 6.60 -25.02
N GLY A 58 5.33 6.42 -26.17
CA GLY A 58 4.37 7.39 -26.71
C GLY A 58 5.03 8.60 -27.37
N PHE A 59 6.14 8.38 -28.07
CA PHE A 59 6.85 9.44 -28.81
C PHE A 59 7.07 9.02 -30.28
N GLY A 60 7.31 9.99 -31.16
CA GLY A 60 7.39 9.75 -32.59
C GLY A 60 6.07 9.34 -33.23
N THR A 61 6.13 8.91 -34.49
CA THR A 61 4.97 8.48 -35.28
C THR A 61 5.05 7.00 -35.63
N ASN A 62 3.89 6.37 -35.80
CA ASN A 62 3.80 5.02 -36.36
C ASN A 62 4.00 5.02 -37.88
N ALA A 63 3.98 3.84 -38.51
CA ALA A 63 4.16 3.68 -39.95
C ALA A 63 3.09 4.42 -40.81
N ALA A 64 1.95 4.78 -40.22
CA ALA A 64 0.89 5.55 -40.87
C ALA A 64 1.01 7.07 -40.61
N GLY A 65 2.09 7.54 -39.97
CA GLY A 65 2.30 8.94 -39.62
C GLY A 65 1.50 9.44 -38.42
N ALA A 66 0.74 8.58 -37.73
CA ALA A 66 0.00 8.96 -36.54
C ALA A 66 0.90 8.94 -35.28
N PRO A 67 0.72 9.85 -34.32
CA PRO A 67 1.49 9.84 -33.07
C PRO A 67 1.35 8.52 -32.32
N ASN A 68 2.44 8.00 -31.76
CA ASN A 68 2.38 6.83 -30.89
C ASN A 68 1.66 7.20 -29.58
N GLY A 69 0.59 6.50 -29.24
CA GLY A 69 -0.15 6.75 -27.99
C GLY A 69 0.60 6.33 -26.72
N GLY A 70 1.50 5.35 -26.83
CA GLY A 70 2.27 4.82 -25.71
C GLY A 70 1.43 4.17 -24.61
N LEU A 71 2.11 3.67 -23.58
CA LEU A 71 1.48 3.19 -22.35
C LEU A 71 1.47 4.27 -21.26
N VAL A 72 2.48 5.14 -21.24
CA VAL A 72 2.71 6.12 -20.18
C VAL A 72 1.55 7.10 -20.05
N GLY A 73 1.12 7.71 -21.16
CA GLY A 73 0.03 8.69 -21.21
C GLY A 73 -1.32 8.11 -20.79
N PRO A 74 -1.78 7.01 -21.40
CA PRO A 74 -3.05 6.40 -21.01
C PRO A 74 -3.09 5.91 -19.55
N MET A 75 -1.98 5.37 -19.03
CA MET A 75 -1.92 4.91 -17.65
C MET A 75 -2.09 6.06 -16.64
N ILE A 76 -1.38 7.18 -16.84
CA ILE A 76 -1.46 8.31 -15.92
C ILE A 76 -2.78 9.08 -16.05
N THR A 77 -3.32 9.19 -17.27
CA THR A 77 -4.56 9.94 -17.52
C THR A 77 -5.81 9.17 -17.13
N TYR A 78 -5.85 7.85 -17.39
CA TYR A 78 -7.05 7.04 -17.18
C TYR A 78 -6.88 6.03 -16.07
N LEU A 79 -5.91 5.12 -16.18
CA LEU A 79 -5.80 3.97 -15.27
C LEU A 79 -5.67 4.40 -13.81
N LEU A 80 -4.69 5.25 -13.48
CA LEU A 80 -4.41 5.61 -12.09
C LEU A 80 -5.56 6.40 -11.44
N PRO A 81 -6.13 7.45 -12.06
CA PRO A 81 -7.27 8.16 -11.47
C PRO A 81 -8.52 7.28 -11.34
N LEU A 82 -8.80 6.39 -12.31
CA LEU A 82 -9.96 5.50 -12.23
C LEU A 82 -9.83 4.46 -11.10
N LEU A 83 -8.63 3.92 -10.87
CA LEU A 83 -8.36 3.01 -9.74
C LEU A 83 -8.59 3.69 -8.39
N ILE A 84 -8.16 4.94 -8.26
CA ILE A 84 -8.38 5.76 -7.06
C ILE A 84 -9.87 6.00 -6.85
N ALA A 85 -10.58 6.41 -7.90
CA ALA A 85 -12.03 6.65 -7.85
C ALA A 85 -12.80 5.38 -7.47
N TYR A 86 -12.45 4.26 -8.09
CA TYR A 86 -13.02 2.95 -7.78
C TYR A 86 -12.78 2.58 -6.32
N THR A 87 -11.55 2.75 -5.82
CA THR A 87 -11.20 2.42 -4.44
C THR A 87 -11.95 3.33 -3.46
N GLY A 88 -12.01 4.64 -3.70
CA GLY A 88 -12.76 5.57 -2.86
C GLY A 88 -14.26 5.33 -2.86
N GLY A 89 -14.85 5.04 -4.02
CA GLY A 89 -16.25 4.64 -4.12
C GLY A 89 -16.53 3.33 -3.38
N ARG A 90 -15.61 2.37 -3.48
CA ARG A 90 -15.69 1.08 -2.79
C ARG A 90 -15.61 1.22 -1.27
N MET A 91 -14.79 2.13 -0.78
CA MET A 91 -14.73 2.43 0.66
C MET A 91 -16.05 2.98 1.21
N VAL A 92 -16.90 3.59 0.36
CA VAL A 92 -18.20 4.15 0.77
C VAL A 92 -19.34 3.15 0.59
N TYR A 93 -19.36 2.42 -0.52
CA TYR A 93 -20.47 1.53 -0.87
C TYR A 93 -20.07 0.34 -1.75
N ASP A 94 -18.97 -0.32 -1.37
CA ASP A 94 -18.40 -1.53 -1.97
C ASP A 94 -18.35 -1.48 -3.51
N VAL A 95 -18.41 -2.63 -4.19
CA VAL A 95 -18.19 -2.73 -5.65
C VAL A 95 -19.08 -1.77 -6.44
N ARG A 96 -20.37 -1.63 -6.07
CA ARG A 96 -21.28 -0.71 -6.77
C ARG A 96 -20.84 0.74 -6.63
N GLY A 97 -20.45 1.17 -5.44
CA GLY A 97 -19.92 2.51 -5.23
C GLY A 97 -18.63 2.75 -6.01
N GLY A 98 -17.77 1.75 -6.09
CA GLY A 98 -16.54 1.80 -6.90
C GLY A 98 -16.82 1.99 -8.39
N VAL A 99 -17.72 1.19 -8.96
CA VAL A 99 -18.07 1.30 -10.39
C VAL A 99 -18.68 2.67 -10.71
N VAL A 100 -19.67 3.13 -9.93
CA VAL A 100 -20.33 4.43 -10.16
C VAL A 100 -19.35 5.59 -9.99
N GLY A 101 -18.49 5.53 -8.97
CA GLY A 101 -17.42 6.50 -8.76
C GLY A 101 -16.47 6.58 -9.96
N ALA A 102 -16.03 5.44 -10.49
CA ALA A 102 -15.16 5.39 -11.66
C ALA A 102 -15.84 5.97 -12.93
N ILE A 103 -17.12 5.66 -13.17
CA ILE A 103 -17.87 6.25 -14.30
C ILE A 103 -17.93 7.78 -14.17
N GLY A 104 -18.28 8.30 -12.98
CA GLY A 104 -18.31 9.73 -12.73
C GLY A 104 -16.95 10.41 -12.94
N THR A 105 -15.88 9.77 -12.47
CA THR A 105 -14.50 10.24 -12.68
C THR A 105 -14.10 10.26 -14.15
N MET A 106 -14.57 9.31 -14.97
CA MET A 106 -14.30 9.34 -16.41
C MET A 106 -14.81 10.64 -17.05
N GLY A 107 -15.98 11.12 -16.64
CA GLY A 107 -16.50 12.42 -17.07
C GLY A 107 -15.57 13.58 -16.71
N VAL A 108 -14.99 13.57 -15.50
CA VAL A 108 -14.04 14.60 -15.06
C VAL A 108 -12.74 14.57 -15.86
N ILE A 109 -12.19 13.37 -16.12
CA ILE A 109 -10.96 13.21 -16.90
C ILE A 109 -11.15 13.73 -18.31
N VAL A 110 -12.23 13.30 -18.99
CA VAL A 110 -12.52 13.69 -20.37
C VAL A 110 -12.84 15.19 -20.47
N GLY A 111 -13.49 15.77 -19.45
CA GLY A 111 -13.78 17.22 -19.41
C GLY A 111 -12.55 18.10 -19.22
N ALA A 112 -11.49 17.58 -18.58
CA ALA A 112 -10.28 18.35 -18.32
C ALA A 112 -9.12 18.08 -19.29
N GLY A 113 -9.09 16.92 -19.95
CA GLY A 113 -8.01 16.54 -20.86
C GLY A 113 -6.64 16.35 -20.18
N ILE A 114 -6.59 16.36 -18.85
CA ILE A 114 -5.39 16.16 -18.04
C ILE A 114 -5.65 15.08 -16.97
N PRO A 115 -4.61 14.47 -16.36
CA PRO A 115 -4.81 13.53 -15.26
C PRO A 115 -5.48 14.18 -14.04
N MET A 116 -6.63 13.62 -13.62
CA MET A 116 -7.50 14.21 -12.59
C MET A 116 -7.52 13.41 -11.29
N PHE A 117 -6.39 13.36 -10.58
CA PHE A 117 -6.29 12.69 -9.27
C PHE A 117 -7.21 13.32 -8.21
N ILE A 118 -7.25 14.66 -8.14
CA ILE A 118 -8.16 15.38 -7.22
C ILE A 118 -9.62 15.14 -7.63
N GLY A 119 -9.91 15.18 -8.93
CA GLY A 119 -11.22 14.86 -9.47
C GLY A 119 -11.67 13.45 -9.11
N ALA A 120 -10.78 12.46 -9.20
CA ALA A 120 -11.02 11.09 -8.77
C ALA A 120 -11.25 10.97 -7.26
N MET A 121 -10.46 11.70 -6.45
CA MET A 121 -10.61 11.71 -4.99
C MET A 121 -11.95 12.31 -4.52
N ILE A 122 -12.54 13.21 -5.32
CA ILE A 122 -13.87 13.78 -5.07
C ILE A 122 -14.97 12.85 -5.61
N MET A 123 -14.87 12.47 -6.89
CA MET A 123 -15.93 11.75 -7.59
C MET A 123 -16.09 10.30 -7.11
N GLY A 124 -15.02 9.61 -6.71
CA GLY A 124 -15.11 8.25 -6.21
C GLY A 124 -16.05 8.13 -5.01
N PRO A 125 -15.75 8.79 -3.88
CA PRO A 125 -16.60 8.81 -2.70
C PRO A 125 -17.99 9.42 -2.96
N LEU A 126 -18.07 10.48 -3.77
CA LEU A 126 -19.36 11.09 -4.14
C LEU A 126 -20.25 10.12 -4.91
N GLY A 127 -19.69 9.38 -5.86
CA GLY A 127 -20.39 8.34 -6.61
C GLY A 127 -20.88 7.24 -5.70
N GLY A 128 -20.03 6.73 -4.81
CA GLY A 128 -20.40 5.73 -3.80
C GLY A 128 -21.49 6.21 -2.84
N TRP A 129 -21.40 7.45 -2.37
CA TRP A 129 -22.36 8.02 -1.44
C TRP A 129 -23.73 8.26 -2.08
N THR A 130 -23.75 8.82 -3.31
CA THR A 130 -25.00 9.11 -4.01
C THR A 130 -25.72 7.84 -4.45
N ILE A 131 -25.02 6.82 -4.97
CA ILE A 131 -25.67 5.55 -5.33
C ILE A 131 -26.19 4.81 -4.10
N LYS A 132 -25.46 4.84 -2.97
CA LYS A 132 -25.94 4.31 -1.70
C LYS A 132 -27.27 4.93 -1.30
N LYS A 133 -27.40 6.26 -1.45
CA LYS A 133 -28.64 6.96 -1.15
C LYS A 133 -29.77 6.58 -2.10
N ILE A 134 -29.47 6.42 -3.39
CA ILE A 134 -30.47 5.96 -4.35
C ILE A 134 -30.97 4.58 -3.96
N ASP A 135 -30.09 3.63 -3.70
CA ASP A 135 -30.48 2.26 -3.33
C ASP A 135 -31.36 2.22 -2.08
N THR A 136 -31.04 3.01 -1.05
CA THR A 136 -31.88 3.10 0.16
C THR A 136 -33.32 3.55 -0.13
N LEU A 137 -33.59 4.24 -1.25
CA LEU A 137 -34.96 4.61 -1.66
C LEU A 137 -35.75 3.43 -2.23
N TRP A 138 -35.06 2.42 -2.80
CA TRP A 138 -35.63 1.26 -3.47
C TRP A 138 -35.58 -0.02 -2.61
N GLU A 139 -34.88 0.01 -1.47
CA GLU A 139 -34.84 -1.08 -0.50
C GLU A 139 -36.25 -1.55 -0.12
N GLY A 140 -36.48 -2.86 -0.21
CA GLY A 140 -37.76 -3.50 0.09
C GLY A 140 -38.90 -3.22 -0.91
N LYS A 141 -38.66 -2.43 -1.96
CA LYS A 141 -39.68 -2.11 -2.99
C LYS A 141 -39.50 -2.91 -4.29
N ILE A 142 -38.34 -3.53 -4.48
CA ILE A 142 -38.05 -4.29 -5.70
C ILE A 142 -38.53 -5.74 -5.50
N ARG A 143 -39.22 -6.28 -6.50
CA ARG A 143 -39.68 -7.67 -6.48
C ARG A 143 -38.46 -8.62 -6.58
N PRO A 144 -38.46 -9.75 -5.86
CA PRO A 144 -37.43 -10.77 -5.99
C PRO A 144 -37.22 -11.17 -7.46
N GLY A 145 -35.95 -11.29 -7.88
CA GLY A 145 -35.56 -11.59 -9.26
C GLY A 145 -35.36 -10.35 -10.16
N PHE A 146 -35.93 -9.19 -9.82
CA PHE A 146 -35.67 -7.92 -10.54
C PHE A 146 -34.54 -7.09 -9.92
N GLU A 147 -34.07 -7.45 -8.73
CA GLU A 147 -33.05 -6.72 -7.97
C GLU A 147 -31.79 -6.47 -8.79
N MET A 148 -31.24 -7.49 -9.44
CA MET A 148 -30.02 -7.35 -10.25
C MET A 148 -30.24 -6.40 -11.44
N LEU A 149 -31.41 -6.45 -12.07
CA LEU A 149 -31.76 -5.57 -13.18
C LEU A 149 -31.82 -4.10 -12.72
N VAL A 150 -32.60 -3.83 -11.67
CA VAL A 150 -32.76 -2.48 -11.11
C VAL A 150 -31.42 -1.96 -10.60
N ASN A 151 -30.62 -2.80 -9.93
CA ASN A 151 -29.34 -2.42 -9.37
C ASN A 151 -28.32 -2.03 -10.45
N ASN A 152 -28.26 -2.77 -11.56
CA ASN A 152 -27.34 -2.47 -12.67
C ASN A 152 -27.80 -1.27 -13.50
N PHE A 153 -29.11 -1.18 -13.82
CA PHE A 153 -29.64 -0.04 -14.58
C PHE A 153 -29.57 1.27 -13.79
N SER A 154 -29.90 1.25 -12.50
CA SER A 154 -29.78 2.45 -11.64
C SER A 154 -28.33 2.92 -11.54
N ALA A 155 -27.37 2.00 -11.32
CA ALA A 155 -25.95 2.32 -11.29
C ALA A 155 -25.46 2.88 -12.63
N GLY A 156 -25.89 2.31 -13.76
CA GLY A 156 -25.53 2.77 -15.10
C GLY A 156 -26.09 4.16 -15.43
N ILE A 157 -27.40 4.36 -15.23
CA ILE A 157 -28.06 5.65 -15.49
C ILE A 157 -27.49 6.74 -14.58
N TRP A 158 -27.40 6.47 -13.28
CA TRP A 158 -26.87 7.43 -12.32
C TRP A 158 -25.38 7.70 -12.55
N GLY A 159 -24.59 6.68 -12.85
CA GLY A 159 -23.19 6.82 -13.26
C GLY A 159 -23.05 7.73 -14.49
N GLY A 160 -23.90 7.56 -15.50
CA GLY A 160 -23.95 8.43 -16.68
C GLY A 160 -24.27 9.89 -16.34
N LEU A 161 -25.24 10.13 -15.46
CA LEU A 161 -25.55 11.49 -14.96
C LEU A 161 -24.36 12.10 -14.21
N LEU A 162 -23.71 11.32 -13.34
CA LEU A 162 -22.51 11.75 -12.63
C LEU A 162 -21.32 12.01 -13.56
N ALA A 163 -21.20 11.27 -14.67
CA ALA A 163 -20.18 11.54 -15.68
C ALA A 163 -20.44 12.87 -16.39
N MET A 164 -21.68 13.17 -16.75
CA MET A 164 -22.04 14.49 -17.32
C MET A 164 -21.80 15.63 -16.31
N LEU A 165 -22.17 15.43 -15.05
CA LEU A 165 -21.86 16.37 -13.97
C LEU A 165 -20.35 16.53 -13.76
N GLY A 166 -19.60 15.43 -13.84
CA GLY A 166 -18.15 15.41 -13.77
C GLY A 166 -17.53 16.25 -14.88
N PHE A 167 -18.02 16.07 -16.11
CA PHE A 167 -17.55 16.79 -17.29
C PHE A 167 -17.83 18.30 -17.21
N TYR A 168 -19.09 18.71 -17.00
CA TYR A 168 -19.48 20.12 -17.06
C TYR A 168 -19.29 20.89 -15.74
N GLY A 169 -19.40 20.21 -14.60
CA GLY A 169 -19.39 20.84 -13.28
C GLY A 169 -18.06 20.71 -12.54
N ILE A 170 -17.59 19.48 -12.32
CA ILE A 170 -16.43 19.23 -11.47
C ILE A 170 -15.11 19.51 -12.20
N SER A 171 -15.02 19.19 -13.49
CA SER A 171 -13.80 19.39 -14.28
C SER A 171 -13.29 20.84 -14.29
N PRO A 172 -14.11 21.90 -14.54
CA PRO A 172 -13.60 23.27 -14.54
C PRO A 172 -13.19 23.74 -13.13
N LEU A 173 -13.90 23.29 -12.09
CA LEU A 173 -13.57 23.65 -10.71
C LEU A 173 -12.19 23.10 -10.30
N VAL A 174 -11.95 21.82 -10.59
CA VAL A 174 -10.68 21.17 -10.25
C VAL A 174 -9.53 21.71 -11.10
N GLN A 175 -9.78 22.06 -12.37
CA GLN A 175 -8.79 22.75 -13.20
C GLN A 175 -8.42 24.13 -12.63
N ALA A 176 -9.40 24.95 -12.26
CA ALA A 176 -9.16 26.27 -11.68
C ALA A 176 -8.35 26.16 -10.37
N PHE A 177 -8.68 25.20 -9.51
CA PHE A 177 -7.92 24.91 -8.31
C PHE A 177 -6.47 24.48 -8.63
N SER A 178 -6.31 23.56 -9.57
CA SER A 178 -4.99 23.03 -9.97
C SER A 178 -4.08 24.13 -10.52
N THR A 179 -4.61 24.98 -11.40
CA THR A 179 -3.89 26.13 -11.95
C THR A 179 -3.52 27.13 -10.85
N GLY A 180 -4.45 27.43 -9.94
CA GLY A 180 -4.17 28.32 -8.81
C GLY A 180 -3.06 27.78 -7.90
N ALA A 181 -3.12 26.50 -7.55
CA ALA A 181 -2.10 25.83 -6.74
C ALA A 181 -0.75 25.76 -7.47
N GLY A 182 -0.74 25.49 -8.78
CA GLY A 182 0.45 25.54 -9.62
C GLY A 182 1.11 26.92 -9.61
N ASN A 183 0.32 27.99 -9.71
CA ASN A 183 0.82 29.37 -9.63
C ASN A 183 1.47 29.68 -8.28
N VAL A 184 0.90 29.18 -7.17
CA VAL A 184 1.50 29.33 -5.83
C VAL A 184 2.84 28.62 -5.76
N VAL A 185 2.93 27.38 -6.25
CA VAL A 185 4.21 26.65 -6.31
C VAL A 185 5.24 27.41 -7.14
N GLN A 186 4.85 27.90 -8.32
CA GLN A 186 5.74 28.65 -9.19
C GLN A 186 6.22 29.95 -8.53
N PHE A 187 5.34 30.66 -7.82
CA PHE A 187 5.71 31.84 -7.02
C PHE A 187 6.75 31.50 -5.95
N LEU A 188 6.56 30.39 -5.22
CA LEU A 188 7.51 29.95 -4.19
C LEU A 188 8.88 29.58 -4.79
N VAL A 189 8.90 28.97 -5.97
CA VAL A 189 10.14 28.63 -6.69
C VAL A 189 10.83 29.91 -7.16
N ASN A 190 10.11 30.80 -7.86
CA ASN A 190 10.68 32.01 -8.46
C ASN A 190 11.26 32.98 -7.41
N ASN A 191 10.69 33.02 -6.22
CA ASN A 191 11.15 33.88 -5.12
C ASN A 191 12.11 33.16 -4.16
N GLY A 192 12.52 31.92 -4.46
CA GLY A 192 13.41 31.15 -3.58
C GLY A 192 12.81 30.81 -2.20
N LEU A 193 11.49 30.88 -2.06
CA LEU A 193 10.75 30.65 -0.81
C LEU A 193 10.39 29.17 -0.61
N LEU A 194 10.54 28.32 -1.63
CA LEU A 194 10.22 26.89 -1.54
C LEU A 194 10.87 26.18 -0.33
N PRO A 195 12.13 26.46 0.07
CA PRO A 195 12.73 25.87 1.27
C PRO A 195 11.89 26.10 2.54
N LEU A 196 11.27 27.27 2.67
CA LEU A 196 10.47 27.65 3.85
C LEU A 196 9.23 26.77 4.04
N THR A 197 8.80 26.03 3.01
CA THR A 197 7.71 25.05 3.15
C THR A 197 8.01 23.99 4.21
N SER A 198 9.29 23.71 4.48
CA SER A 198 9.74 22.78 5.54
C SER A 198 9.24 23.17 6.92
N ILE A 199 9.03 24.46 7.19
CA ILE A 199 8.50 24.95 8.47
C ILE A 199 7.11 24.36 8.76
N PHE A 200 6.34 24.07 7.71
CA PHE A 200 5.01 23.46 7.83
C PHE A 200 5.07 21.94 7.61
N ILE A 201 5.83 21.48 6.62
CA ILE A 201 5.88 20.07 6.23
C ILE A 201 6.50 19.21 7.34
N GLU A 202 7.63 19.64 7.93
CA GLU A 202 8.35 18.82 8.91
C GLU A 202 7.56 18.59 10.20
N PRO A 203 6.95 19.61 10.85
CA PRO A 203 6.08 19.37 11.99
C PRO A 203 4.84 18.56 11.62
N ALA A 204 4.25 18.82 10.45
CA ALA A 204 3.07 18.09 10.00
C ALA A 204 3.36 16.58 9.80
N LYS A 205 4.56 16.22 9.31
CA LYS A 205 5.02 14.83 9.23
C LYS A 205 5.00 14.15 10.59
N VAL A 206 5.69 14.74 11.57
CA VAL A 206 5.79 14.20 12.94
C VAL A 206 4.42 14.08 13.61
N LEU A 207 3.46 14.95 13.24
CA LEU A 207 2.08 14.92 13.72
C LEU A 207 1.15 13.98 12.92
N PHE A 208 1.68 13.19 11.99
CA PHE A 208 0.95 12.23 11.13
C PHE A 208 -0.04 12.90 10.17
N LEU A 209 0.29 14.10 9.71
CA LEU A 209 -0.45 14.81 8.66
C LEU A 209 0.23 14.67 7.28
N ASN A 210 1.31 13.89 7.20
CA ASN A 210 2.06 13.58 5.98
C ASN A 210 1.15 13.02 4.87
N ASN A 211 0.23 12.12 5.22
CA ASN A 211 -0.71 11.53 4.28
C ASN A 211 -1.61 12.58 3.60
N ALA A 212 -2.16 13.52 4.37
CA ALA A 212 -3.01 14.57 3.82
C ALA A 212 -2.21 15.53 2.92
N ILE A 213 -0.99 15.87 3.31
CA ILE A 213 -0.12 16.76 2.54
C ILE A 213 0.35 16.08 1.25
N ASN A 214 0.90 14.88 1.35
CA ASN A 214 1.51 14.19 0.23
C ASN A 214 0.45 13.74 -0.78
N HIS A 215 -0.53 12.95 -0.33
CA HIS A 215 -1.53 12.38 -1.23
C HIS A 215 -2.64 13.36 -1.61
N GLY A 216 -2.98 14.29 -0.72
CA GLY A 216 -4.04 15.27 -0.98
C GLY A 216 -3.59 16.45 -1.82
N VAL A 217 -2.31 16.86 -1.74
CA VAL A 217 -1.83 18.10 -2.37
C VAL A 217 -0.58 17.88 -3.23
N LEU A 218 0.52 17.40 -2.65
CA LEU A 218 1.82 17.39 -3.35
C LEU A 218 1.87 16.41 -4.53
N THR A 219 1.33 15.20 -4.37
CA THR A 219 1.35 14.18 -5.41
C THR A 219 0.55 14.59 -6.66
N PRO A 220 -0.73 15.03 -6.55
CA PRO A 220 -1.47 15.49 -7.71
C PRO A 220 -0.79 16.66 -8.45
N LEU A 221 -0.30 17.66 -7.71
CA LEU A 221 0.40 18.81 -8.31
C LEU A 221 1.73 18.42 -8.93
N GLY A 222 2.49 17.54 -8.27
CA GLY A 222 3.76 17.02 -8.78
C GLY A 222 3.58 16.22 -10.06
N ILE A 223 2.49 15.45 -10.18
CA ILE A 223 2.17 14.72 -11.40
C ILE A 223 1.88 15.69 -12.55
N GLN A 224 1.06 16.71 -12.33
CA GLN A 224 0.80 17.72 -13.36
C GLN A 224 2.08 18.44 -13.79
N GLN A 225 2.94 18.82 -12.84
CA GLN A 225 4.22 19.42 -13.15
C GLN A 225 5.14 18.46 -13.92
N SER A 226 5.20 17.19 -13.52
CA SER A 226 6.03 16.17 -14.18
C SER A 226 5.57 15.91 -15.62
N LEU A 227 4.27 15.97 -15.92
CA LEU A 227 3.78 15.87 -17.29
C LEU A 227 4.23 17.03 -18.17
N ALA A 228 4.24 18.25 -17.63
CA ALA A 228 4.64 19.43 -18.37
C ALA A 228 6.18 19.56 -18.51
N GLN A 229 6.93 19.17 -17.48
CA GLN A 229 8.37 19.46 -17.36
C GLN A 229 9.25 18.19 -17.38
N GLY A 230 8.67 17.00 -17.39
CA GLY A 230 9.33 15.70 -17.29
C GLY A 230 9.75 15.30 -15.86
N LYS A 231 9.64 16.21 -14.89
CA LYS A 231 9.98 15.99 -13.48
C LYS A 231 9.29 16.99 -12.57
N SER A 232 9.23 16.69 -11.27
CA SER A 232 8.75 17.61 -10.25
C SER A 232 9.59 17.53 -8.98
N ILE A 233 9.91 18.72 -8.43
CA ILE A 233 10.51 18.87 -7.10
C ILE A 233 9.53 18.52 -5.98
N LEU A 234 8.22 18.66 -6.21
CA LEU A 234 7.17 18.46 -5.21
C LEU A 234 7.13 17.03 -4.65
N PHE A 235 7.59 16.05 -5.43
CA PHE A 235 7.71 14.67 -4.97
C PHE A 235 8.76 14.47 -3.88
N LEU A 236 9.74 15.38 -3.76
CA LEU A 236 10.83 15.28 -2.78
C LEU A 236 10.60 16.12 -1.51
N LEU A 237 9.64 17.05 -1.53
CA LEU A 237 9.34 17.92 -0.38
C LEU A 237 9.02 17.13 0.88
N GLU A 238 8.38 15.97 0.72
CA GLU A 238 8.07 15.05 1.82
C GLU A 238 8.96 13.79 1.76
N ALA A 239 9.25 13.27 0.57
CA ALA A 239 9.93 11.99 0.40
C ALA A 239 11.43 11.99 0.70
N ASN A 240 12.10 13.15 0.74
CA ASN A 240 13.54 13.22 0.97
C ASN A 240 13.91 12.56 2.32
N PRO A 241 14.75 11.51 2.32
CA PRO A 241 15.07 10.78 3.53
C PRO A 241 16.10 11.48 4.43
N GLY A 242 16.81 12.49 3.91
CA GLY A 242 17.94 13.10 4.57
C GLY A 242 17.65 13.70 5.96
N PRO A 243 16.58 14.49 6.14
CA PRO A 243 16.28 15.09 7.45
C PRO A 243 16.10 14.04 8.55
N GLY A 244 15.33 12.97 8.29
CA GLY A 244 15.13 11.88 9.24
C GLY A 244 16.40 11.06 9.49
N LEU A 245 17.17 10.77 8.43
CA LEU A 245 18.45 10.07 8.56
C LEU A 245 19.42 10.85 9.45
N GLY A 246 19.51 12.18 9.29
CA GLY A 246 20.39 13.02 10.11
C GLY A 246 20.06 12.94 11.60
N ILE A 247 18.78 12.94 11.98
CA ILE A 247 18.34 12.79 13.37
C ILE A 247 18.72 11.40 13.91
N LEU A 248 18.47 10.34 13.14
CA LEU A 248 18.81 8.98 13.57
C LEU A 248 20.32 8.79 13.74
N LEU A 249 21.14 9.35 12.84
CA LEU A 249 22.59 9.37 12.99
C LEU A 249 23.02 10.16 14.25
N ALA A 250 22.36 11.27 14.56
CA ALA A 250 22.66 12.03 15.76
C ALA A 250 22.37 11.21 17.03
N TYR A 251 21.27 10.45 17.06
CA TYR A 251 20.98 9.51 18.13
C TYR A 251 21.98 8.34 18.21
N MET A 252 22.43 7.81 17.07
CA MET A 252 23.43 6.75 17.01
C MET A 252 24.74 7.17 17.70
N PHE A 253 25.22 8.39 17.45
CA PHE A 253 26.50 8.86 18.02
C PHE A 253 26.34 9.51 19.40
N PHE A 254 25.32 10.36 19.60
CA PHE A 254 25.17 11.23 20.77
C PHE A 254 23.94 10.94 21.63
N GLY A 255 23.06 10.04 21.18
CA GLY A 255 21.96 9.54 21.98
C GLY A 255 22.45 8.73 23.19
N LYS A 256 21.50 8.37 24.06
CA LYS A 256 21.75 7.56 25.26
C LYS A 256 20.67 6.48 25.40
N GLY A 257 20.97 5.47 26.21
CA GLY A 257 20.04 4.39 26.53
C GLY A 257 19.52 3.65 25.31
N ILE A 258 18.24 3.26 25.35
CA ILE A 258 17.57 2.48 24.30
C ILE A 258 17.55 3.24 22.98
N ALA A 259 17.32 4.55 22.99
CA ALA A 259 17.32 5.36 21.76
C ALA A 259 18.65 5.34 21.00
N LYS A 260 19.79 5.25 21.71
CA LYS A 260 21.09 5.05 21.04
C LYS A 260 21.19 3.66 20.40
N ALA A 261 20.74 2.64 21.13
CA ALA A 261 20.84 1.24 20.70
C ALA A 261 19.92 0.93 19.52
N SER A 262 18.73 1.53 19.46
CA SER A 262 17.73 1.31 18.40
C SER A 262 17.95 2.16 17.14
N ALA A 263 18.64 3.31 17.25
CA ALA A 263 18.83 4.24 16.15
C ALA A 263 19.49 3.65 14.88
N PRO A 264 20.53 2.78 14.96
CA PRO A 264 21.10 2.15 13.77
C PRO A 264 20.11 1.31 12.96
N GLY A 265 19.31 0.48 13.65
CA GLY A 265 18.28 -0.33 13.00
C GLY A 265 17.21 0.55 12.38
N ALA A 266 16.76 1.57 13.11
CA ALA A 266 15.80 2.54 12.60
C ALA A 266 16.33 3.31 11.37
N ALA A 267 17.63 3.64 11.33
CA ALA A 267 18.25 4.34 10.20
C ALA A 267 18.22 3.50 8.92
N ILE A 268 18.51 2.21 9.02
CA ILE A 268 18.47 1.28 7.87
C ILE A 268 17.03 1.13 7.36
N ILE A 269 16.08 0.90 8.26
CA ILE A 269 14.66 0.70 7.92
C ILE A 269 14.06 1.97 7.32
N HIS A 270 14.41 3.15 7.87
CA HIS A 270 14.06 4.44 7.31
C HIS A 270 14.63 4.58 5.90
N PHE A 271 15.97 4.61 5.81
CA PHE A 271 16.69 5.05 4.62
C PHE A 271 16.59 4.09 3.44
N LEU A 272 16.60 2.78 3.70
CA LEU A 272 16.48 1.77 2.65
C LEU A 272 15.03 1.30 2.51
N GLY A 273 14.40 0.97 3.64
CA GLY A 273 13.07 0.38 3.68
C GLY A 273 11.92 1.35 3.40
N GLY A 274 12.12 2.67 3.54
CA GLY A 274 11.07 3.66 3.26
C GLY A 274 9.97 3.75 4.31
N ILE A 275 10.25 3.30 5.53
CA ILE A 275 9.33 3.49 6.66
C ILE A 275 9.73 4.78 7.36
N HIS A 276 9.34 5.91 6.77
CA HIS A 276 9.77 7.23 7.25
C HIS A 276 9.14 7.62 8.59
N GLU A 277 8.09 6.96 9.05
CA GLU A 277 7.50 7.18 10.37
C GLU A 277 8.39 6.66 11.51
N ILE A 278 9.39 5.82 11.21
CA ILE A 278 10.23 5.16 12.21
C ILE A 278 11.10 6.14 13.01
N TYR A 279 11.42 7.32 12.46
CA TYR A 279 12.20 8.33 13.17
C TYR A 279 11.33 9.30 13.99
N PHE A 280 10.00 9.30 13.81
CA PHE A 280 9.13 10.26 14.49
C PHE A 280 9.16 10.13 16.03
N PRO A 281 9.22 8.93 16.64
CA PRO A 281 9.33 8.79 18.09
C PRO A 281 10.56 9.49 18.65
N TYR A 282 11.69 9.44 17.94
CA TYR A 282 12.92 10.14 18.34
C TYR A 282 12.72 11.65 18.39
N VAL A 283 11.92 12.22 17.48
CA VAL A 283 11.55 13.64 17.52
C VAL A 283 10.54 13.92 18.64
N LEU A 284 9.61 13.00 18.91
CA LEU A 284 8.61 13.15 19.98
C LEU A 284 9.22 13.03 21.39
N MET A 285 10.29 12.24 21.55
CA MET A 285 11.07 12.17 22.78
C MET A 285 11.66 13.53 23.15
N ARG A 286 12.10 14.28 22.14
CA ARG A 286 12.68 15.62 22.27
C ARG A 286 12.17 16.55 21.16
N PRO A 287 11.01 17.21 21.35
CA PRO A 287 10.36 18.01 20.30
C PRO A 287 11.21 19.13 19.69
N LEU A 288 12.25 19.61 20.39
CA LEU A 288 13.20 20.58 19.85
C LEU A 288 13.94 20.06 18.60
N LEU A 289 14.05 18.73 18.42
CA LEU A 289 14.60 18.10 17.23
C LEU A 289 13.80 18.37 15.95
N ILE A 290 12.58 18.89 16.04
CA ILE A 290 11.84 19.42 14.89
C ILE A 290 12.66 20.53 14.19
N LEU A 291 13.44 21.31 14.93
CA LEU A 291 14.31 22.32 14.32
C LEU A 291 15.40 21.68 13.43
N ALA A 292 15.89 20.50 13.80
CA ALA A 292 16.85 19.76 12.99
C ALA A 292 16.22 19.24 11.69
N SER A 293 15.01 18.69 11.76
CA SER A 293 14.30 18.26 10.56
C SER A 293 13.90 19.44 9.65
N ILE A 294 13.47 20.58 10.22
CA ILE A 294 13.23 21.82 9.46
C ILE A 294 14.50 22.28 8.75
N ALA A 295 15.62 22.42 9.48
CA ALA A 295 16.87 22.89 8.89
C ALA A 295 17.35 21.95 7.78
N GLY A 296 17.34 20.63 8.02
CA GLY A 296 17.69 19.64 7.01
C GLY A 296 16.76 19.68 5.79
N GLY A 297 15.44 19.77 6.01
CA GLY A 297 14.43 19.87 4.95
C GLY A 297 14.63 21.12 4.10
N MET A 298 14.84 22.27 4.74
CA MET A 298 15.13 23.54 4.07
C MET A 298 16.38 23.42 3.19
N THR A 299 17.46 22.87 3.72
CA THR A 299 18.70 22.67 2.96
C THR A 299 18.47 21.75 1.77
N GLY A 300 17.79 20.61 1.98
CA GLY A 300 17.50 19.67 0.91
C GLY A 300 16.67 20.29 -0.22
N ILE A 301 15.60 21.01 0.11
CA ILE A 301 14.74 21.70 -0.87
C ILE A 301 15.50 22.81 -1.58
N ALA A 302 16.32 23.59 -0.85
CA ALA A 302 17.15 24.63 -1.45
C ALA A 302 18.14 24.05 -2.46
N THR A 303 18.79 22.93 -2.14
CA THR A 303 19.68 22.23 -3.08
C THR A 303 18.93 21.83 -4.34
N LEU A 304 17.74 21.21 -4.21
CA LEU A 304 16.94 20.78 -5.37
C LEU A 304 16.48 21.95 -6.23
N ALA A 305 16.09 23.07 -5.61
CA ALA A 305 15.69 24.28 -6.31
C ALA A 305 16.86 24.88 -7.09
N LEU A 306 18.06 24.93 -6.48
CA LEU A 306 19.28 25.44 -7.12
C LEU A 306 19.76 24.54 -8.26
N THR A 307 19.68 23.22 -8.11
CA THR A 307 20.09 22.25 -9.14
C THR A 307 18.97 21.91 -10.13
N ASN A 308 17.81 22.55 -10.02
CA ASN A 308 16.60 22.25 -10.79
C ASN A 308 16.32 20.74 -10.90
N SER A 309 16.41 20.02 -9.77
CA SER A 309 16.34 18.56 -9.72
C SER A 309 15.00 18.07 -9.20
N GLY A 310 14.53 16.93 -9.72
CA GLY A 310 13.24 16.37 -9.34
C GLY A 310 13.06 14.91 -9.78
N LEU A 311 11.87 14.37 -9.44
CA LEU A 311 11.49 13.00 -9.74
C LEU A 311 10.46 12.99 -10.87
N VAL A 312 10.43 11.91 -11.64
CA VAL A 312 9.46 11.68 -12.71
C VAL A 312 8.09 11.26 -12.12
N ALA A 313 8.11 10.61 -10.96
CA ALA A 313 6.95 10.03 -10.31
C ALA A 313 7.08 10.08 -8.77
N PRO A 314 5.97 9.94 -8.03
CA PRO A 314 6.04 9.79 -6.57
C PRO A 314 6.93 8.61 -6.14
N ALA A 315 7.67 8.80 -5.05
CA ALA A 315 8.52 7.79 -4.44
C ALA A 315 8.02 7.44 -3.03
N ALA A 316 8.31 6.22 -2.57
CA ALA A 316 8.08 5.84 -1.18
C ALA A 316 8.89 6.77 -0.25
N PRO A 317 8.25 7.53 0.66
CA PRO A 317 8.96 8.50 1.46
C PRO A 317 9.97 7.83 2.39
N GLY A 318 11.15 8.42 2.56
CA GLY A 318 12.22 7.85 3.39
C GLY A 318 13.12 6.83 2.68
N SER A 319 12.73 6.24 1.55
CA SER A 319 13.58 5.27 0.85
C SER A 319 14.45 5.95 -0.20
N ILE A 320 15.77 5.89 -0.04
CA ILE A 320 16.72 6.33 -1.07
C ILE A 320 16.60 5.49 -2.33
N ILE A 321 16.27 4.20 -2.21
CA ILE A 321 16.11 3.29 -3.35
C ILE A 321 14.92 3.76 -4.19
N ALA A 322 13.78 4.04 -3.56
CA ALA A 322 12.61 4.54 -4.25
C ALA A 322 12.85 5.92 -4.86
N VAL A 323 13.54 6.82 -4.14
CA VAL A 323 13.91 8.14 -4.64
C VAL A 323 14.80 8.06 -5.88
N LEU A 324 15.88 7.27 -5.83
CA LEU A 324 16.82 7.12 -6.95
C LEU A 324 16.19 6.40 -8.15
N ALA A 325 15.29 5.44 -7.91
CA ALA A 325 14.55 4.75 -8.97
C ALA A 325 13.65 5.72 -9.77
N GLN A 326 13.06 6.71 -9.10
CA GLN A 326 12.14 7.67 -9.71
C GLN A 326 12.83 8.99 -10.12
N THR A 327 14.13 9.11 -9.88
CA THR A 327 14.90 10.33 -10.20
C THR A 327 15.02 10.52 -11.70
N SER A 328 14.77 11.74 -12.18
CA SER A 328 15.01 12.07 -13.59
C SER A 328 16.49 11.94 -13.94
N ARG A 329 16.81 11.50 -15.16
CA ARG A 329 18.19 11.26 -15.61
C ARG A 329 19.15 12.44 -15.41
N ASP A 330 18.65 13.66 -15.55
CA ASP A 330 19.41 14.90 -15.40
C ASP A 330 19.50 15.39 -13.94
N SER A 331 18.89 14.66 -12.99
CA SER A 331 18.66 15.13 -11.62
C SER A 331 19.41 14.32 -10.55
N TYR A 332 20.10 13.23 -10.90
CA TYR A 332 20.80 12.36 -9.94
C TYR A 332 21.76 13.10 -9.02
N VAL A 333 22.61 13.96 -9.58
CA VAL A 333 23.61 14.71 -8.79
C VAL A 333 22.90 15.62 -7.77
N GLY A 334 21.89 16.37 -8.21
CA GLY A 334 21.17 17.28 -7.32
C GLY A 334 20.33 16.56 -6.25
N VAL A 335 19.72 15.42 -6.60
CA VAL A 335 18.97 14.59 -5.64
C VAL A 335 19.91 13.98 -4.59
N ILE A 336 21.03 13.38 -5.01
CA ILE A 336 22.01 12.81 -4.07
C ILE A 336 22.59 13.90 -3.17
N LEU A 337 22.96 15.06 -3.75
CA LEU A 337 23.49 16.18 -2.99
C LEU A 337 22.45 16.71 -1.98
N SER A 338 21.19 16.81 -2.38
CA SER A 338 20.09 17.19 -1.49
C SER A 338 19.95 16.26 -0.29
N VAL A 339 20.02 14.94 -0.51
CA VAL A 339 19.96 13.95 0.57
C VAL A 339 21.15 14.07 1.50
N VAL A 340 22.37 14.19 0.96
CA VAL A 340 23.61 14.32 1.74
C VAL A 340 23.58 15.60 2.58
N LEU A 341 23.31 16.76 1.96
CA LEU A 341 23.31 18.04 2.66
C LEU A 341 22.18 18.13 3.71
N ALA A 342 20.98 17.64 3.38
CA ALA A 342 19.88 17.56 4.34
C ALA A 342 20.24 16.68 5.55
N THR A 343 20.87 15.53 5.29
CA THR A 343 21.37 14.63 6.34
C THR A 343 22.41 15.33 7.21
N SER A 344 23.41 15.97 6.60
CA SER A 344 24.48 16.65 7.33
C SER A 344 23.95 17.79 8.20
N VAL A 345 23.10 18.67 7.66
CA VAL A 345 22.55 19.79 8.43
C VAL A 345 21.65 19.29 9.57
N SER A 346 20.74 18.34 9.28
CA SER A 346 19.90 17.74 10.30
C SER A 346 20.73 17.06 11.40
N PHE A 347 21.75 16.29 11.03
CA PHE A 347 22.69 15.66 11.96
C PHE A 347 23.39 16.67 12.86
N LEU A 348 23.94 17.75 12.29
CA LEU A 348 24.67 18.76 13.07
C LEU A 348 23.76 19.48 14.07
N VAL A 349 22.58 19.92 13.62
CA VAL A 349 21.61 20.60 14.50
C VAL A 349 21.10 19.65 15.58
N ALA A 350 20.74 18.41 15.23
CA ALA A 350 20.32 17.40 16.19
C ALA A 350 21.43 17.07 17.20
N SER A 351 22.69 16.96 16.74
CA SER A 351 23.85 16.69 17.60
C SER A 351 24.06 17.80 18.64
N VAL A 352 23.92 19.07 18.24
CA VAL A 352 23.99 20.21 19.16
C VAL A 352 22.85 20.12 20.18
N ILE A 353 21.61 19.91 19.73
CA ILE A 353 20.44 19.79 20.62
C ILE A 353 20.63 18.67 21.64
N LEU A 354 21.04 17.47 21.20
CA LEU A 354 21.23 16.30 22.06
C LEU A 354 22.32 16.51 23.12
N LYS A 355 23.37 17.28 22.80
CA LYS A 355 24.47 17.59 23.72
C LYS A 355 24.15 18.71 24.71
N THR A 356 23.35 19.69 24.32
CA THR A 356 23.11 20.91 25.13
C THR A 356 21.86 20.82 26.01
N THR A 357 20.90 19.97 25.65
CA THR A 357 19.67 19.79 26.43
C THR A 357 19.84 18.78 27.56
N LYS A 358 19.24 19.07 28.73
CA LYS A 358 19.32 18.20 29.91
C LYS A 358 18.56 16.90 29.66
N HIS A 359 19.08 15.82 30.21
CA HIS A 359 18.54 14.48 29.98
C HIS A 359 17.18 14.23 30.65
N SER A 360 16.85 15.00 31.69
CA SER A 360 15.56 14.95 32.40
C SER A 360 14.37 15.33 31.54
N ASP A 361 14.60 16.00 30.41
CA ASP A 361 13.55 16.49 29.50
C ASP A 361 13.26 15.49 28.38
N GLU A 362 13.94 14.34 28.37
CA GLU A 362 13.77 13.28 27.37
C GLU A 362 12.73 12.26 27.85
N VAL A 363 11.63 12.17 27.10
CA VAL A 363 10.60 11.15 27.32
C VAL A 363 11.14 9.79 26.89
N ASP A 364 10.75 8.71 27.57
CA ASP A 364 11.15 7.35 27.21
C ASP A 364 10.74 7.00 25.76
N LEU A 365 11.57 6.23 25.05
CA LEU A 365 11.30 5.87 23.66
C LEU A 365 10.03 5.02 23.52
N ASN A 366 9.72 4.18 24.51
CA ASN A 366 8.48 3.39 24.52
C ASN A 366 7.26 4.31 24.66
N ASP A 367 7.32 5.29 25.57
CA ASP A 367 6.25 6.28 25.75
C ASP A 367 6.06 7.14 24.49
N ALA A 368 7.16 7.55 23.85
CA ALA A 368 7.10 8.30 22.61
C ALA A 368 6.53 7.45 21.45
N THR A 369 6.85 6.16 21.42
CA THR A 369 6.29 5.20 20.46
C THR A 369 4.80 4.97 20.72
N SER A 370 4.37 4.87 21.99
CA SER A 370 2.95 4.77 22.35
C SER A 370 2.18 6.02 21.93
N LYS A 371 2.69 7.22 22.25
CA LYS A 371 2.12 8.49 21.78
C LYS A 371 2.05 8.55 20.27
N MET A 372 3.07 8.05 19.58
CA MET A 372 3.09 7.98 18.12
C MET A 372 1.95 7.10 17.58
N GLU A 373 1.75 5.92 18.15
CA GLU A 373 0.66 5.00 17.76
C GLU A 373 -0.73 5.57 18.08
N GLU A 374 -0.90 6.23 19.22
CA GLU A 374 -2.13 6.96 19.58
C GLU A 374 -2.42 8.07 18.56
N MET A 375 -1.42 8.86 18.20
CA MET A 375 -1.56 9.93 17.23
C MET A 375 -1.85 9.41 15.82
N LYS A 376 -1.30 8.25 15.45
CA LYS A 376 -1.59 7.56 14.18
C LYS A 376 -2.96 6.88 14.19
N GLY A 377 -3.49 6.56 15.38
CA GLY A 377 -4.73 5.82 15.58
C GLY A 377 -4.63 4.33 15.22
N LYS A 378 -3.41 3.80 15.01
CA LYS A 378 -3.09 2.40 14.67
C LYS A 378 -1.66 2.08 15.10
N LYS A 379 -1.40 0.83 15.51
CA LYS A 379 -0.05 0.35 15.83
C LYS A 379 0.89 0.44 14.64
N SER A 380 2.16 0.74 14.90
CA SER A 380 3.19 0.79 13.85
C SER A 380 3.71 -0.61 13.57
N SER A 381 3.93 -0.97 12.30
CA SER A 381 4.46 -2.29 11.92
C SER A 381 5.93 -2.52 12.32
N VAL A 382 6.56 -1.52 12.93
CA VAL A 382 7.99 -1.52 13.33
C VAL A 382 8.20 -1.08 14.77
N SER A 383 7.14 -0.85 15.55
CA SER A 383 7.28 -0.38 16.95
C SER A 383 8.00 -1.40 17.83
N SER A 384 7.77 -2.70 17.62
CA SER A 384 8.46 -3.79 18.34
C SER A 384 9.99 -3.75 18.25
N MET A 385 10.55 -3.18 17.17
CA MET A 385 11.99 -3.02 16.98
C MET A 385 12.55 -1.80 17.72
N LEU A 386 11.75 -0.76 17.98
CA LEU A 386 12.18 0.42 18.73
C LEU A 386 12.15 0.19 20.24
N THR A 387 11.21 -0.61 20.72
CA THR A 387 10.99 -0.82 22.16
C THR A 387 11.94 -1.83 22.79
N GLY A 388 12.96 -2.29 22.07
CA GLY A 388 13.96 -3.23 22.59
C GLY A 388 13.44 -4.64 22.85
N ALA A 389 12.22 -4.98 22.44
CA ALA A 389 11.60 -6.29 22.64
C ALA A 389 12.23 -7.43 21.81
N GLY A 390 13.29 -7.15 21.05
CA GLY A 390 14.05 -8.13 20.27
C GLY A 390 15.16 -8.87 21.05
N ALA A 391 15.34 -8.59 22.34
CA ALA A 391 16.35 -9.27 23.17
C ALA A 391 15.79 -9.62 24.55
N GLY A 392 15.12 -10.77 24.62
CA GLY A 392 14.86 -11.52 25.87
C GLY A 392 13.56 -11.22 26.60
N GLY A 393 12.72 -12.25 26.75
CA GLY A 393 11.70 -12.31 27.81
C GLY A 393 10.30 -12.63 27.31
N GLY A 394 9.79 -13.80 27.69
CA GLY A 394 8.51 -14.35 27.26
C GLY A 394 7.30 -13.45 27.53
N GLY A 395 6.50 -13.24 26.48
CA GLY A 395 5.17 -12.68 26.55
C GLY A 395 4.10 -13.78 26.54
N GLY A 396 3.48 -13.97 27.71
CA GLY A 396 2.17 -14.55 28.01
C GLY A 396 1.54 -15.56 27.06
N VAL A 397 1.49 -16.81 27.52
CA VAL A 397 0.68 -17.90 26.99
C VAL A 397 -0.81 -17.62 27.25
N GLY A 398 -1.59 -17.49 26.18
CA GLY A 398 -3.03 -17.78 26.21
C GLY A 398 -3.21 -19.19 25.67
N THR A 399 -3.25 -20.19 26.54
CA THR A 399 -3.62 -21.58 26.20
C THR A 399 -5.10 -21.60 25.86
N ALA A 400 -5.44 -21.40 24.59
CA ALA A 400 -6.72 -21.82 24.06
C ALA A 400 -6.65 -23.34 23.81
N VAL A 401 -7.47 -24.10 24.54
CA VAL A 401 -7.65 -25.53 24.33
C VAL A 401 -8.32 -25.72 22.96
N LEU A 402 -7.56 -26.22 21.98
CA LEU A 402 -8.12 -26.68 20.71
C LEU A 402 -8.81 -28.03 20.94
N ALA A 403 -10.05 -28.17 20.45
CA ALA A 403 -10.89 -29.36 20.67
C ALA A 403 -10.87 -30.35 19.49
N GLY A 404 -9.77 -30.43 18.73
CA GLY A 404 -9.69 -31.35 17.58
C GLY A 404 -8.41 -31.22 16.73
N PRO A 405 -8.27 -32.09 15.72
CA PRO A 405 -7.07 -32.16 14.89
C PRO A 405 -6.89 -30.88 14.06
N ILE A 406 -5.65 -30.40 13.98
CA ILE A 406 -5.28 -29.17 13.28
C ILE A 406 -5.14 -29.47 11.78
N ARG A 407 -5.96 -28.82 10.95
CA ARG A 407 -6.00 -29.03 9.50
C ARG A 407 -5.74 -27.77 8.70
N ASN A 408 -6.15 -26.61 9.19
CA ASN A 408 -6.06 -25.34 8.49
C ASN A 408 -5.33 -24.29 9.32
N ILE A 409 -4.16 -23.87 8.84
CA ILE A 409 -3.33 -22.83 9.44
C ILE A 409 -3.25 -21.64 8.49
N VAL A 410 -3.42 -20.42 9.01
CA VAL A 410 -3.28 -19.19 8.23
C VAL A 410 -2.29 -18.22 8.86
N PHE A 411 -1.40 -17.69 8.03
CA PHE A 411 -0.60 -16.52 8.35
C PHE A 411 -1.36 -15.25 7.99
N ALA A 412 -1.75 -14.48 8.99
CA ALA A 412 -2.50 -13.25 8.81
C ALA A 412 -1.63 -12.01 9.00
N CYS A 413 -1.61 -11.13 8.00
CA CYS A 413 -1.00 -9.80 8.10
C CYS A 413 -1.95 -8.74 7.51
N ASP A 414 -1.63 -7.45 7.65
CA ASP A 414 -2.56 -6.37 7.26
C ASP A 414 -2.94 -6.42 5.77
N ALA A 415 -1.97 -6.76 4.91
CA ALA A 415 -2.17 -6.84 3.44
C ALA A 415 -2.31 -8.27 2.90
N GLY A 416 -1.99 -9.30 3.68
CA GLY A 416 -1.97 -10.69 3.22
C GLY A 416 -0.83 -11.09 2.29
N MET A 417 0.14 -10.21 2.05
CA MET A 417 1.24 -10.42 1.09
C MET A 417 2.60 -10.14 1.74
N GLY A 418 3.67 -10.81 1.29
CA GLY A 418 5.05 -10.54 1.75
C GLY A 418 5.56 -11.53 2.81
N SER A 419 5.94 -11.02 3.99
CA SER A 419 6.57 -11.81 5.07
C SER A 419 5.67 -12.94 5.60
N SER A 420 4.35 -12.76 5.60
CA SER A 420 3.37 -13.82 5.92
C SER A 420 3.37 -14.96 4.89
N ALA A 421 3.60 -14.67 3.61
CA ALA A 421 3.68 -15.69 2.56
C ALA A 421 4.98 -16.51 2.65
N MET A 422 6.08 -15.86 3.03
CA MET A 422 7.34 -16.55 3.30
C MET A 422 7.26 -17.40 4.57
N GLY A 423 6.71 -16.87 5.67
CA GLY A 423 6.47 -17.62 6.91
C GLY A 423 5.57 -18.85 6.69
N ALA A 424 4.47 -18.67 5.94
CA ALA A 424 3.60 -19.78 5.54
C ALA A 424 4.35 -20.87 4.75
N SER A 425 5.31 -20.47 3.91
CA SER A 425 6.10 -21.42 3.13
C SER A 425 7.11 -22.18 3.99
N VAL A 426 7.75 -21.50 4.95
CA VAL A 426 8.68 -22.12 5.92
C VAL A 426 7.94 -23.12 6.81
N LEU A 427 6.82 -22.71 7.43
CA LEU A 427 6.05 -23.59 8.31
C LEU A 427 5.45 -24.77 7.55
N ARG A 428 4.94 -24.55 6.33
CA ARG A 428 4.45 -25.64 5.46
C ARG A 428 5.51 -26.70 5.20
N ASN A 429 6.75 -26.29 4.95
CA ASN A 429 7.85 -27.23 4.73
C ASN A 429 8.22 -27.99 6.01
N LYS A 430 8.23 -27.31 7.17
CA LYS A 430 8.47 -27.94 8.48
C LYS A 430 7.39 -28.97 8.84
N ILE A 431 6.11 -28.63 8.67
CA ILE A 431 4.98 -29.53 8.94
C ILE A 431 4.99 -30.74 7.99
N LYS A 432 5.30 -30.54 6.71
CA LYS A 432 5.51 -31.64 5.75
C LYS A 432 6.65 -32.56 6.17
N ALA A 433 7.78 -31.99 6.59
CA ALA A 433 8.93 -32.77 7.07
C ALA A 433 8.61 -33.53 8.38
N ALA A 434 7.67 -33.02 9.19
CA ALA A 434 7.19 -33.66 10.41
C ALA A 434 6.15 -34.76 10.18
N GLY A 435 5.76 -35.04 8.93
CA GLY A 435 4.88 -36.17 8.57
C GLY A 435 3.40 -35.83 8.37
N PHE A 436 3.01 -34.55 8.35
CA PHE A 436 1.61 -34.11 8.22
C PHE A 436 1.35 -33.30 6.93
N PRO A 437 1.56 -33.87 5.72
CA PRO A 437 1.43 -33.14 4.46
C PRO A 437 0.00 -32.64 4.15
N GLU A 438 -1.01 -33.20 4.80
CA GLU A 438 -2.43 -32.87 4.67
C GLU A 438 -2.83 -31.55 5.34
N VAL A 439 -2.00 -31.02 6.25
CA VAL A 439 -2.26 -29.75 6.93
C VAL A 439 -2.05 -28.58 5.96
N LYS A 440 -3.11 -27.81 5.73
CA LYS A 440 -3.11 -26.66 4.82
C LYS A 440 -2.56 -25.43 5.53
N VAL A 441 -1.41 -24.95 5.06
CA VAL A 441 -0.82 -23.68 5.53
C VAL A 441 -0.94 -22.62 4.44
N THR A 442 -1.73 -21.57 4.72
CA THR A 442 -2.06 -20.48 3.79
C THR A 442 -1.66 -19.12 4.36
N ASN A 443 -1.79 -18.06 3.57
CA ASN A 443 -1.68 -16.68 4.04
C ASN A 443 -2.93 -15.89 3.60
N ALA A 444 -3.31 -14.89 4.39
CA ALA A 444 -4.46 -14.03 4.09
C ALA A 444 -4.27 -12.64 4.71
N ALA A 445 -4.98 -11.66 4.16
CA ALA A 445 -5.13 -10.36 4.80
C ALA A 445 -6.08 -10.48 5.99
N ILE A 446 -5.83 -9.75 7.09
CA ILE A 446 -6.72 -9.75 8.26
C ILE A 446 -8.15 -9.40 7.87
N ALA A 447 -8.32 -8.47 6.92
CA ALA A 447 -9.63 -8.06 6.39
C ALA A 447 -10.38 -9.18 5.64
N ASN A 448 -9.68 -10.23 5.22
CA ASN A 448 -10.23 -11.36 4.48
C ASN A 448 -10.27 -12.66 5.31
N LEU A 449 -9.98 -12.59 6.61
CA LEU A 449 -10.09 -13.75 7.48
C LEU A 449 -11.56 -14.19 7.61
N SER A 450 -11.73 -15.50 7.67
CA SER A 450 -13.01 -16.16 7.97
C SER A 450 -12.78 -17.12 9.12
N ASP A 451 -13.78 -17.36 9.96
CA ASP A 451 -13.69 -18.23 11.15
C ASP A 451 -13.71 -19.72 10.77
N THR A 452 -12.82 -20.13 9.87
CA THR A 452 -12.69 -21.48 9.30
C THR A 452 -11.29 -22.09 9.54
N TYR A 453 -10.41 -21.36 10.21
CA TYR A 453 -9.03 -21.75 10.49
C TYR A 453 -8.90 -22.29 11.91
N ASP A 454 -8.10 -23.34 12.10
CA ASP A 454 -7.83 -23.91 13.41
C ASP A 454 -6.72 -23.12 14.12
N VAL A 455 -5.73 -22.64 13.36
CA VAL A 455 -4.60 -21.87 13.86
C VAL A 455 -4.37 -20.62 13.04
N VAL A 456 -4.26 -19.48 13.72
CA VAL A 456 -3.99 -18.17 13.14
C VAL A 456 -2.67 -17.64 13.67
N ILE A 457 -1.71 -17.44 12.78
CA ILE A 457 -0.38 -16.92 13.10
C ILE A 457 -0.33 -15.47 12.64
N THR A 458 -0.08 -14.56 13.57
CA THR A 458 -0.01 -13.12 13.32
C THR A 458 1.27 -12.54 13.88
N HIS A 459 1.68 -11.37 13.39
CA HIS A 459 2.63 -10.58 14.14
C HIS A 459 1.99 -10.18 15.48
N GLN A 460 2.77 -10.13 16.57
CA GLN A 460 2.25 -9.77 17.91
C GLN A 460 1.42 -8.46 17.94
N ASP A 461 1.77 -7.50 17.08
CA ASP A 461 1.05 -6.22 16.97
C ASP A 461 -0.31 -6.32 16.26
N LEU A 462 -0.54 -7.44 15.55
CA LEU A 462 -1.72 -7.69 14.74
C LEU A 462 -2.67 -8.71 15.38
N THR A 463 -2.23 -9.45 16.39
CA THR A 463 -3.02 -10.52 17.03
C THR A 463 -4.35 -9.99 17.58
N GLU A 464 -4.34 -8.85 18.27
CA GLU A 464 -5.58 -8.24 18.81
C GLU A 464 -6.58 -7.83 17.71
N ARG A 465 -6.10 -7.54 16.49
CA ARG A 465 -6.97 -7.22 15.35
C ARG A 465 -7.54 -8.47 14.68
N ALA A 466 -6.84 -9.60 14.75
CA ALA A 466 -7.26 -10.86 14.13
C ALA A 466 -8.23 -11.67 15.02
N LYS A 467 -8.08 -11.60 16.35
CA LYS A 467 -8.94 -12.31 17.31
C LYS A 467 -10.44 -12.17 17.05
N PRO A 468 -11.00 -10.98 16.76
CA PRO A 468 -12.44 -10.85 16.51
C PRO A 468 -12.91 -11.49 15.20
N ALA A 469 -12.03 -11.66 14.21
CA ALA A 469 -12.38 -12.21 12.89
C ALA A 469 -12.36 -13.75 12.86
N THR A 470 -11.60 -14.36 13.77
CA THR A 470 -11.44 -15.82 13.90
C THR A 470 -11.45 -16.19 15.39
N SER A 471 -12.62 -16.10 16.02
CA SER A 471 -12.78 -16.34 17.46
C SER A 471 -12.62 -17.81 17.85
N SER A 472 -12.83 -18.74 16.92
CA SER A 472 -12.72 -20.18 17.17
C SER A 472 -11.28 -20.71 17.05
N ALA A 473 -10.39 -19.96 16.41
CA ALA A 473 -9.02 -20.37 16.13
C ALA A 473 -8.08 -20.18 17.33
N ALA A 474 -7.04 -21.00 17.44
CA ALA A 474 -5.89 -20.71 18.30
C ALA A 474 -5.01 -19.63 17.67
N HIS A 475 -4.70 -18.58 18.44
CA HIS A 475 -3.88 -17.47 17.96
C HIS A 475 -2.45 -17.57 18.47
N PHE A 476 -1.50 -17.57 17.55
CA PHE A 476 -0.08 -17.51 17.86
C PHE A 476 0.50 -16.20 17.35
N SER A 477 1.16 -15.48 18.25
CA SER A 477 1.88 -14.26 17.93
C SER A 477 3.34 -14.59 17.60
N VAL A 478 3.89 -14.00 16.55
CA VAL A 478 5.33 -14.02 16.27
C VAL A 478 5.88 -12.61 16.20
N ASP A 479 7.16 -12.48 16.52
CA ASP A 479 7.98 -11.28 16.41
C ASP A 479 8.59 -11.11 15.01
N ASN A 480 8.85 -12.23 14.31
CA ASN A 480 9.32 -12.21 12.94
C ASN A 480 8.80 -13.43 12.15
N PHE A 481 8.18 -13.19 10.99
CA PHE A 481 7.66 -14.26 10.14
C PHE A 481 8.75 -15.10 9.43
N MET A 482 9.98 -14.61 9.34
CA MET A 482 11.05 -15.34 8.65
C MET A 482 11.78 -16.34 9.54
N ASN A 483 11.92 -16.02 10.83
CA ASN A 483 12.65 -16.83 11.77
C ASN A 483 12.05 -16.63 13.16
N SER A 484 11.25 -17.60 13.60
CA SER A 484 10.69 -17.62 14.95
C SER A 484 10.85 -19.02 15.53
N PRO A 485 11.40 -19.16 16.75
CA PRO A 485 11.47 -20.47 17.43
C PRO A 485 10.07 -21.05 17.69
N ARG A 486 9.03 -20.20 17.68
CA ARG A 486 7.62 -20.61 17.82
C ARG A 486 7.13 -21.53 16.69
N TYR A 487 7.82 -21.61 15.56
CA TYR A 487 7.45 -22.55 14.51
C TYR A 487 7.63 -24.00 14.92
N ASP A 488 8.65 -24.27 15.73
CA ASP A 488 8.86 -25.63 16.23
C ASP A 488 7.79 -25.98 17.28
N GLU A 489 7.36 -25.02 18.10
CA GLU A 489 6.22 -25.18 19.03
C GLU A 489 4.92 -25.50 18.28
N ILE A 490 4.63 -24.82 17.16
CA ILE A 490 3.43 -25.07 16.35
C ILE A 490 3.50 -26.44 15.66
N VAL A 491 4.70 -26.87 15.23
CA VAL A 491 4.88 -28.20 14.65
C VAL A 491 4.66 -29.29 15.68
N GLU A 492 5.14 -29.12 16.91
CA GLU A 492 4.86 -30.07 18.00
C GLU A 492 3.38 -30.06 18.38
N LEU A 493 2.72 -28.90 18.43
CA LEU A 493 1.28 -28.80 18.67
C LEU A 493 0.46 -29.53 17.59
N VAL A 494 0.87 -29.43 16.32
CA VAL A 494 0.30 -30.22 15.22
C VAL A 494 0.54 -31.71 15.43
N ARG A 495 1.74 -32.11 15.87
CA ARG A 495 2.07 -33.51 16.16
C ARG A 495 1.20 -34.05 17.29
N GLU A 496 1.08 -33.36 18.41
CA GLU A 496 0.29 -33.78 19.57
C GLU A 496 -1.19 -33.95 19.17
N GLN A 497 -1.79 -32.93 18.55
CA GLN A 497 -3.22 -32.94 18.20
C GLN A 497 -3.59 -33.90 17.07
N ASN A 498 -2.66 -34.21 16.17
CA ASN A 498 -2.91 -35.11 15.04
C ASN A 498 -2.39 -36.55 15.27
N THR A 499 -1.58 -36.80 16.31
CA THR A 499 -1.11 -38.16 16.68
C THR A 499 -1.97 -38.77 17.79
N GLU A 500 -2.44 -37.99 18.77
CA GLU A 500 -3.30 -38.49 19.86
C GLU A 500 -4.77 -38.72 19.42
N GLY A 501 -5.08 -38.41 18.16
CA GLY A 501 -6.40 -38.60 17.55
C GLY A 501 -6.55 -39.82 16.65
N ALA A 502 -5.65 -40.82 16.70
CA ALA A 502 -5.81 -42.06 15.94
C ALA A 502 -6.56 -43.13 16.77
N PRO A 503 -7.85 -43.43 16.49
CA PRO A 503 -8.48 -44.61 17.04
C PRO A 503 -8.02 -45.84 16.25
N ASP A 504 -7.69 -46.85 17.04
CA ASP A 504 -7.27 -48.18 16.67
C ASP A 504 -8.20 -48.87 15.65
N ALA A 505 -7.61 -49.79 14.88
CA ALA A 505 -8.32 -50.66 13.96
C ALA A 505 -9.21 -51.66 14.72
N GLY A 506 -10.51 -51.74 14.37
CA GLY A 506 -11.39 -52.75 14.97
C GLY A 506 -12.86 -52.71 14.52
N ALA A 507 -13.13 -53.10 13.26
CA ALA A 507 -14.28 -53.82 12.69
C ALA A 507 -15.77 -53.45 13.05
N PRO A 508 -16.74 -53.75 12.16
CA PRO A 508 -17.87 -52.86 11.87
C PRO A 508 -19.21 -53.25 12.52
N ALA A 509 -20.06 -52.25 12.75
CA ALA A 509 -21.51 -52.41 12.81
C ALA A 509 -22.12 -51.45 11.77
N GLY A 510 -22.79 -52.03 10.77
CA GLY A 510 -23.08 -51.36 9.51
C GLY A 510 -24.50 -50.81 9.30
N HIS A 511 -24.65 -50.28 8.08
CA HIS A 511 -25.85 -49.95 7.29
C HIS A 511 -26.66 -48.70 7.72
N GLY A 512 -27.03 -47.79 6.82
CA GLY A 512 -27.19 -47.93 5.37
C GLY A 512 -26.67 -46.75 4.55
N ALA A 513 -26.01 -47.09 3.45
CA ALA A 513 -25.73 -46.23 2.32
C ALA A 513 -26.98 -46.09 1.42
N HIS A 514 -27.05 -45.01 0.65
CA HIS A 514 -27.17 -45.14 -0.80
C HIS A 514 -26.62 -43.91 -1.52
N VAL A 515 -25.57 -44.17 -2.28
CA VAL A 515 -25.00 -43.37 -3.38
C VAL A 515 -25.53 -43.96 -4.69
N ALA A 516 -25.71 -43.13 -5.73
CA ALA A 516 -25.71 -43.55 -7.13
C ALA A 516 -24.65 -42.68 -7.83
N SER A 517 -23.43 -43.15 -8.14
CA SER A 517 -22.95 -44.14 -9.12
C SER A 517 -23.09 -43.69 -10.59
N ALA A 518 -21.96 -43.35 -11.21
CA ALA A 518 -21.74 -43.40 -12.65
C ALA A 518 -21.00 -44.71 -13.00
N PRO A 519 -21.28 -45.36 -14.15
CA PRO A 519 -20.57 -46.57 -14.55
C PRO A 519 -19.46 -46.30 -15.56
N VAL A 520 -18.42 -47.14 -15.49
CA VAL A 520 -17.44 -47.39 -16.54
C VAL A 520 -17.46 -48.90 -16.76
N ASP A 521 -17.74 -49.33 -17.99
CA ASP A 521 -17.56 -50.72 -18.43
C ASP A 521 -16.33 -50.83 -19.33
N ALA A 522 -15.61 -51.94 -19.16
CA ALA A 522 -14.47 -52.37 -19.96
C ALA A 522 -14.78 -53.73 -20.61
N ALA A 523 -14.39 -53.88 -21.88
CA ALA A 523 -14.17 -55.16 -22.58
C ALA A 523 -13.20 -54.86 -23.75
N SER A 524 -11.92 -55.27 -23.69
CA SER A 524 -11.31 -56.57 -24.00
C SER A 524 -10.94 -56.81 -25.49
N ALA A 525 -9.61 -56.89 -25.71
CA ALA A 525 -8.86 -57.89 -26.49
C ALA A 525 -8.70 -57.84 -28.03
N ALA A 526 -7.52 -58.35 -28.44
CA ALA A 526 -6.97 -58.75 -29.76
C ALA A 526 -6.41 -57.62 -30.65
N ASP A 527 -5.09 -57.48 -30.86
CA ASP A 527 -4.03 -58.35 -31.44
C ASP A 527 -3.88 -58.23 -32.97
N SER A 528 -2.61 -58.22 -33.40
CA SER A 528 -2.02 -58.37 -34.74
C SER A 528 -1.92 -57.17 -35.71
N GLY A 529 -0.67 -56.77 -35.99
CA GLY A 529 -0.04 -57.12 -37.27
C GLY A 529 0.08 -56.06 -38.38
N ALA A 530 1.33 -55.68 -38.66
CA ALA A 530 1.93 -55.46 -40.00
C ALA A 530 1.65 -54.17 -40.83
N GLU A 531 2.65 -53.27 -40.80
CA GLU A 531 3.44 -52.68 -41.90
C GLU A 531 2.83 -52.04 -43.20
N PRO A 532 3.61 -51.18 -43.92
CA PRO A 532 3.10 -50.00 -44.62
C PRO A 532 3.24 -50.04 -46.16
N ALA A 533 2.71 -48.99 -46.82
CA ALA A 533 3.17 -48.33 -48.07
C ALA A 533 2.01 -48.04 -49.05
N GLY A 534 2.01 -46.83 -49.65
CA GLY A 534 1.13 -46.55 -50.80
C GLY A 534 0.97 -45.09 -51.18
N ARG A 535 1.86 -44.59 -52.04
CA ARG A 535 1.77 -43.33 -52.80
C ARG A 535 0.41 -43.12 -53.47
N ARG A 536 -0.04 -41.86 -53.60
CA ARG A 536 -0.28 -41.22 -54.92
C ARG A 536 -0.61 -39.73 -54.81
N ALA A 537 0.06 -38.98 -55.69
CA ALA A 537 -0.14 -37.57 -56.00
C ALA A 537 -1.30 -37.37 -56.99
N PHE A 538 -1.88 -36.18 -57.02
CA PHE A 538 -2.45 -35.59 -58.24
C PHE A 538 -2.18 -34.07 -58.30
N ARG A 539 -1.64 -33.67 -59.45
CA ARG A 539 -1.34 -32.30 -59.93
C ARG A 539 -2.56 -31.73 -60.68
N HIS A 540 -2.80 -30.42 -60.51
CA HIS A 540 -3.03 -29.32 -61.49
C HIS A 540 -3.77 -29.55 -62.84
N PRO A 541 -4.35 -28.51 -63.50
CA PRO A 541 -3.84 -27.13 -63.73
C PRO A 541 -4.94 -26.05 -63.54
N GLY A 542 -4.79 -24.73 -63.66
CA GLY A 542 -3.81 -23.82 -64.27
C GLY A 542 -4.61 -22.74 -65.03
N GLY A 543 -4.31 -21.45 -64.82
CA GLY A 543 -4.94 -20.34 -65.55
C GLY A 543 -4.46 -18.96 -65.10
N ARG A 544 -3.39 -18.46 -65.75
CA ARG A 544 -2.94 -17.05 -65.74
C ARG A 544 -3.58 -16.30 -66.92
N GLN A 545 -3.87 -15.00 -66.73
CA GLN A 545 -3.40 -13.83 -67.52
C GLN A 545 -4.42 -12.67 -67.39
N ARG A 546 -4.03 -11.54 -66.78
CA ARG A 546 -3.56 -10.26 -67.38
C ARG A 546 -4.67 -9.46 -68.07
N HIS A 547 -4.99 -8.29 -67.52
CA HIS A 547 -4.67 -6.99 -68.10
C HIS A 547 -4.50 -5.95 -67.00
#